data_AF-A0A936KSN6-F1
#
_entry.id   AF-A0A936KSN6-F1
#
_cell.length_a   1.000
_cell.length_b   1.000
_cell.length_c   1.000
_cell.angle_alpha   90.00
_cell.angle_beta   90.00
_cell.angle_gamma   90.00
#
_symmetry.space_group_name_H-M   'P 1'
#
loop_
_entity.id
_entity.type
_entity.pdbx_description
1 polymer ?
#
loop_
_entity_poly.entity_id
_entity_poly.type
_entity_poly.pdbx_seq_one_letter_code
_entity_poly.pdbx_strand_id
1 'polypeptide(L)'
;MKLDIIDLGLIDYETAWKLQDEYAAEIAEGKRPPTLLLLEHPHVYTFGRKGHAENLLWSEEQLKQKGISTHWVDRGGDVTYHGPGQLVGYPLLPLMPLKPDRSQEESSDLKGDSERPVRSDYVGYVRRLEKMLIVAMAQFGIVTGQRSGLTGVWIQADVHSRCPRCKPEDKQKPAKLAAIGVKVDVHGITRHGFALNVNPDMEYWDGIIACGLSEPVVSLADLLNPVPSMDDIKEKIKSSFHEVFELN
;
A
#
# COMPACT_ATOMS: atom_id res chain seq x y z
N MET A 1 -21.70 -2.17 -1.55
CA MET A 1 -21.11 -2.91 -0.42
C MET A 1 -20.64 -1.87 0.57
N LYS A 2 -21.12 -1.88 1.81
CA LYS A 2 -20.71 -0.85 2.79
C LYS A 2 -19.21 -1.06 3.08
N LEU A 3 -18.39 -0.06 2.76
CA LEU A 3 -16.97 -0.03 3.12
C LEU A 3 -16.83 0.74 4.43
N ASP A 4 -16.04 0.22 5.35
CA ASP A 4 -15.60 0.96 6.53
C ASP A 4 -14.23 1.59 6.26
N ILE A 5 -14.04 2.85 6.64
CA ILE A 5 -12.75 3.53 6.51
C ILE A 5 -12.33 4.02 7.88
N ILE A 6 -11.22 3.50 8.38
CA ILE A 6 -10.74 3.76 9.74
C ILE A 6 -9.39 4.45 9.65
N ASP A 7 -9.28 5.60 10.29
CA ASP A 7 -8.00 6.28 10.51
C ASP A 7 -7.44 5.85 11.87
N LEU A 8 -6.31 5.13 11.84
CA LEU A 8 -5.64 4.65 13.06
C LEU A 8 -4.56 5.62 13.56
N GLY A 9 -4.31 6.72 12.84
CA GLY A 9 -3.23 7.66 13.16
C GLY A 9 -1.85 7.00 13.09
N LEU A 10 -0.97 7.39 14.01
CA LEU A 10 0.36 6.79 14.15
C LEU A 10 0.28 5.52 15.01
N ILE A 11 0.63 4.38 14.43
CA ILE A 11 0.52 3.08 15.10
C ILE A 11 1.75 2.20 14.82
N ASP A 12 2.16 1.44 15.83
CA ASP A 12 3.21 0.43 15.69
C ASP A 12 2.90 -0.60 14.59
N TYR A 13 3.94 -1.02 13.87
CA TYR A 13 3.80 -1.89 12.71
C TYR A 13 3.23 -3.26 13.05
N GLU A 14 3.72 -3.90 14.12
CA GLU A 14 3.24 -5.23 14.51
C GLU A 14 1.79 -5.18 15.01
N THR A 15 1.44 -4.11 15.73
CA THR A 15 0.07 -3.86 16.18
C THR A 15 -0.89 -3.73 15.02
N ALA A 16 -0.55 -2.91 14.01
CA ALA A 16 -1.36 -2.78 12.80
C ALA A 16 -1.43 -4.08 12.00
N TRP A 17 -0.35 -4.87 11.95
CA TRP A 17 -0.35 -6.17 11.29
C TRP A 17 -1.32 -7.14 11.96
N LYS A 18 -1.34 -7.22 13.29
CA LYS A 18 -2.32 -8.02 14.04
C LYS A 18 -3.76 -7.59 13.75
N LEU A 19 -4.03 -6.28 13.69
CA LEU A 19 -5.34 -5.75 13.32
C LEU A 19 -5.76 -6.17 11.90
N GLN A 20 -4.83 -6.18 10.94
CA GLN A 20 -5.12 -6.67 9.59
C GLN A 20 -5.54 -8.14 9.60
N ASP A 21 -4.86 -8.97 10.38
CA ASP A 21 -5.17 -10.40 10.49
C ASP A 21 -6.53 -10.65 11.16
N GLU A 22 -6.82 -9.92 12.23
CA GLU A 22 -8.11 -9.95 12.95
C GLU A 22 -9.26 -9.52 12.04
N TYR A 23 -9.14 -8.35 11.41
CA TYR A 23 -10.22 -7.80 10.58
C TYR A 23 -10.42 -8.63 9.30
N ALA A 24 -9.35 -9.19 8.73
CA ALA A 24 -9.48 -10.10 7.59
C ALA A 24 -10.27 -11.36 7.97
N ALA A 25 -10.06 -11.92 9.17
CA ALA A 25 -10.84 -13.05 9.66
C ALA A 25 -12.31 -12.68 9.87
N GLU A 26 -12.59 -11.53 10.50
CA GLU A 26 -13.96 -11.04 10.69
C GLU A 26 -14.69 -10.77 9.36
N ILE A 27 -13.99 -10.25 8.35
CA ILE A 27 -14.54 -10.02 7.01
C ILE A 27 -14.83 -11.36 6.32
N ALA A 28 -13.92 -12.33 6.41
CA ALA A 28 -14.13 -13.67 5.84
C ALA A 28 -15.34 -14.39 6.44
N GLU A 29 -15.66 -14.11 7.71
CA GLU A 29 -16.83 -14.62 8.43
C GLU A 29 -18.11 -13.78 8.25
N GLY A 30 -18.04 -12.66 7.51
CA GLY A 30 -19.17 -11.76 7.31
C GLY A 30 -19.56 -10.93 8.54
N LYS A 31 -18.72 -10.92 9.58
CA LYS A 31 -18.95 -10.17 10.84
C LYS A 31 -18.53 -8.70 10.74
N ARG A 32 -17.66 -8.38 9.79
CA ARG A 32 -17.16 -7.03 9.52
C ARG A 32 -17.33 -6.68 8.03
N PRO A 33 -17.75 -5.45 7.69
CA PRO A 33 -17.69 -4.96 6.30
C PRO A 33 -16.25 -4.88 5.80
N PRO A 34 -15.99 -4.99 4.49
CA PRO A 34 -14.67 -4.66 3.95
C PRO A 34 -14.17 -3.33 4.48
N THR A 35 -12.89 -3.25 4.82
CA THR A 35 -12.34 -2.15 5.61
C THR A 35 -11.09 -1.59 4.94
N LEU A 36 -10.98 -0.27 4.83
CA LEU A 36 -9.74 0.43 4.50
C LEU A 36 -9.17 1.05 5.77
N LEU A 37 -8.00 0.55 6.20
CA LEU A 37 -7.24 1.19 7.28
C LEU A 37 -6.32 2.25 6.66
N LEU A 38 -6.34 3.47 7.20
CA LEU A 38 -5.41 4.55 6.89
C LEU A 38 -4.59 4.89 8.13
N LEU A 39 -3.29 5.00 8.00
CA LEU A 39 -2.39 5.17 9.14
C LEU A 39 -1.00 5.66 8.73
N GLU A 40 -0.20 5.94 9.73
CA GLU A 40 1.25 6.12 9.62
C GLU A 40 1.94 5.15 10.58
N HIS A 41 3.18 4.77 10.26
CA HIS A 41 4.00 3.96 11.15
C HIS A 41 5.14 4.79 11.75
N PRO A 42 5.61 4.47 12.97
CA PRO A 42 6.97 4.79 13.38
C PRO A 42 7.99 4.25 12.37
N HIS A 43 9.24 4.71 12.45
CA HIS A 43 10.28 4.30 11.52
C HIS A 43 10.46 2.77 11.52
N VAL A 44 10.23 2.14 10.36
CA VAL A 44 10.29 0.69 10.21
C VAL A 44 10.76 0.30 8.82
N TYR A 45 11.65 -0.70 8.76
CA TYR A 45 11.92 -1.45 7.54
C TYR A 45 11.17 -2.77 7.55
N THR A 46 10.51 -3.07 6.44
CA THR A 46 9.81 -4.34 6.25
C THR A 46 10.40 -5.09 5.08
N PHE A 47 10.65 -6.38 5.24
CA PHE A 47 11.18 -7.27 4.21
C PHE A 47 10.07 -8.19 3.75
N GLY A 48 9.66 -8.07 2.47
CA GLY A 48 8.65 -8.94 1.87
C GLY A 48 9.20 -10.31 1.49
N ARG A 49 8.41 -11.09 0.74
CA ARG A 49 8.77 -12.45 0.30
C ARG A 49 10.01 -12.55 -0.61
N LYS A 50 10.41 -11.45 -1.25
CA LYS A 50 11.65 -11.35 -2.04
C LYS A 50 12.77 -10.62 -1.28
N GLY A 51 12.57 -10.45 0.03
CA GLY A 51 13.48 -9.81 0.98
C GLY A 51 14.85 -10.46 1.03
N HIS A 52 15.93 -9.67 0.99
CA HIS A 52 17.27 -10.13 1.32
C HIS A 52 17.88 -9.28 2.43
N ALA A 53 18.54 -9.91 3.41
CA ALA A 53 19.15 -9.20 4.53
C ALA A 53 20.26 -8.24 4.07
N GLU A 54 20.93 -8.57 2.96
CA GLU A 54 21.96 -7.76 2.30
C GLU A 54 21.43 -6.41 1.80
N ASN A 55 20.11 -6.27 1.65
CA ASN A 55 19.48 -5.01 1.29
C ASN A 55 19.40 -4.02 2.46
N LEU A 56 19.88 -4.39 3.64
CA LEU A 56 20.00 -3.52 4.80
C LEU A 56 21.44 -2.99 4.90
N LEU A 57 21.59 -1.67 4.72
CA LEU A 57 22.91 -1.02 4.67
C LEU A 57 23.38 -0.54 6.04
N TRP A 58 22.45 -0.18 6.91
CA TRP A 58 22.76 0.31 8.25
C TRP A 58 22.95 -0.84 9.23
N SER A 59 23.93 -0.69 10.12
CA SER A 59 24.19 -1.64 11.20
C SER A 59 23.10 -1.58 12.28
N GLU A 60 22.98 -2.63 13.09
CA GLU A 60 22.00 -2.68 14.20
C GLU A 60 22.10 -1.47 15.14
N GLU A 61 23.31 -0.98 15.40
CA GLU A 61 23.53 0.20 16.24
C GLU A 61 23.00 1.48 15.57
N GLN A 62 23.21 1.63 14.25
CA GLN A 62 22.65 2.76 13.50
C GLN A 62 21.11 2.71 13.46
N LEU A 63 20.52 1.51 13.31
CA LEU A 63 19.07 1.32 13.35
C LEU A 63 18.50 1.72 14.71
N LYS A 64 19.14 1.29 15.80
CA LYS A 64 18.74 1.62 17.17
C LYS A 64 18.82 3.13 17.43
N GLN A 65 19.91 3.77 17.02
CA GLN A 65 20.08 5.23 17.16
C GLN A 65 19.04 6.03 16.37
N LYS A 66 18.64 5.53 15.20
CA LYS A 66 17.60 6.13 14.35
C LYS A 66 16.18 5.68 14.72
N GLY A 67 16.01 4.84 15.74
CA GLY A 67 14.70 4.37 16.20
C GLY A 67 13.96 3.51 15.17
N ILE A 68 14.68 2.75 14.34
CA ILE A 68 14.10 1.94 13.26
C ILE A 68 13.88 0.51 13.74
N SER A 69 12.67 0.00 13.61
CA SER A 69 12.39 -1.44 13.75
C SER A 69 12.54 -2.18 12.42
N THR A 70 12.77 -3.50 12.47
CA THR A 70 12.87 -4.35 11.27
C THR A 70 11.93 -5.55 11.39
N HIS A 71 11.16 -5.82 10.33
CA HIS A 71 10.19 -6.92 10.32
C HIS A 71 10.26 -7.71 9.01
N TRP A 72 10.21 -9.04 9.11
CA TRP A 72 10.06 -9.94 7.97
C TRP A 72 8.58 -10.32 7.81
N VAL A 73 8.02 -10.03 6.65
CA VAL A 73 6.58 -10.10 6.40
C VAL A 73 6.25 -10.82 5.10
N ASP A 74 5.00 -11.25 4.97
CA ASP A 74 4.53 -12.11 3.88
C ASP A 74 3.96 -11.36 2.67
N ARG A 75 4.12 -10.02 2.64
CA ARG A 75 3.73 -9.20 1.49
C ARG A 75 4.57 -9.49 0.25
N GLY A 76 4.04 -9.12 -0.91
CA GLY A 76 4.83 -9.05 -2.14
C GLY A 76 5.94 -7.99 -2.05
N GLY A 77 6.96 -8.14 -2.89
CA GLY A 77 8.11 -7.24 -2.95
C GLY A 77 9.27 -7.65 -2.05
N ASP A 78 10.31 -6.83 -2.06
CA ASP A 78 11.54 -6.95 -1.29
C ASP A 78 11.46 -6.01 -0.05
N VAL A 79 12.50 -5.23 0.27
CA VAL A 79 12.52 -4.29 1.40
C VAL A 79 11.82 -2.98 1.05
N THR A 80 11.17 -2.37 2.03
CA THR A 80 10.69 -0.97 1.96
C THR A 80 10.77 -0.32 3.32
N TYR A 81 10.70 1.00 3.33
CA TYR A 81 10.60 1.82 4.52
C TYR A 81 9.19 2.41 4.71
N HIS A 82 8.77 2.50 5.97
CA HIS A 82 7.65 3.30 6.43
C HIS A 82 8.06 4.18 7.61
N GLY A 83 7.44 5.35 7.73
CA GLY A 83 7.70 6.28 8.83
C GLY A 83 6.69 7.43 8.86
N PRO A 84 6.78 8.32 9.85
CA PRO A 84 5.94 9.52 9.93
C PRO A 84 6.07 10.36 8.65
N GLY A 85 4.94 10.90 8.18
CA GLY A 85 4.84 11.61 6.90
C GLY A 85 4.59 10.71 5.70
N GLN A 86 4.52 9.38 5.85
CA GLN A 86 4.12 8.45 4.80
C GLN A 86 2.73 7.89 5.10
N LEU A 87 1.75 8.19 4.25
CA LEU A 87 0.41 7.60 4.39
C LEU A 87 0.44 6.14 3.95
N VAL A 88 0.15 5.25 4.89
CA VAL A 88 -0.02 3.83 4.63
C VAL A 88 -1.51 3.51 4.59
N GLY A 89 -1.92 2.72 3.61
CA GLY A 89 -3.29 2.23 3.49
C GLY A 89 -3.32 0.72 3.37
N TYR A 90 -4.15 0.07 4.18
CA TYR A 90 -4.40 -1.37 4.14
C TYR A 90 -5.86 -1.66 3.77
N PRO A 91 -6.17 -1.82 2.48
CA PRO A 91 -7.48 -2.26 2.05
C PRO A 91 -7.65 -3.76 2.30
N LEU A 92 -8.56 -4.10 3.19
CA LEU A 92 -8.98 -5.46 3.54
C LEU A 92 -10.29 -5.77 2.83
N LEU A 93 -10.18 -6.35 1.63
CA LEU A 93 -11.27 -6.57 0.71
C LEU A 93 -11.36 -8.06 0.32
N PRO A 94 -12.57 -8.61 0.20
CA PRO A 94 -12.75 -9.91 -0.44
C PRO A 94 -12.52 -9.82 -1.96
N LEU A 95 -11.63 -10.63 -2.51
CA LEU A 95 -11.45 -10.79 -3.97
C LEU A 95 -12.20 -11.99 -4.54
N MET A 96 -12.89 -12.74 -3.69
CA MET A 96 -13.79 -13.83 -4.06
C MET A 96 -15.14 -13.59 -3.38
N PRO A 97 -16.25 -14.11 -3.92
CA PRO A 97 -17.53 -14.06 -3.23
C PRO A 97 -17.38 -14.63 -1.82
N LEU A 98 -17.85 -13.89 -0.81
CA LEU A 98 -17.93 -14.42 0.55
C LEU A 98 -18.90 -15.60 0.54
N LYS A 99 -18.58 -16.68 1.27
CA LYS A 99 -19.51 -17.81 1.40
C LYS A 99 -20.80 -17.28 2.03
N PRO A 100 -21.98 -17.60 1.48
CA PRO A 100 -23.23 -17.22 2.11
C PRO A 100 -23.29 -17.81 3.53
N ASP A 101 -24.01 -17.10 4.40
CA ASP A 101 -24.24 -17.52 5.78
C ASP A 101 -24.77 -18.96 5.80
N ARG A 102 -24.02 -19.87 6.44
CA ARG A 102 -24.37 -21.29 6.54
C ARG A 102 -25.57 -21.55 7.47
N SER A 103 -26.20 -20.50 8.00
CA SER A 103 -27.40 -20.61 8.83
C SER A 103 -28.69 -20.86 8.04
N GLN A 104 -28.69 -20.83 6.69
CA GLN A 104 -29.91 -21.00 5.88
C GLN A 104 -29.80 -21.94 4.65
N GLU A 105 -28.84 -22.86 4.59
CA GLU A 105 -28.83 -23.87 3.51
C GLU A 105 -29.25 -25.25 4.05
N GLU A 106 -30.57 -25.51 3.99
CA GLU A 106 -31.07 -26.88 3.95
C GLU A 106 -30.56 -27.58 2.68
N SER A 107 -30.18 -28.83 2.87
CA SER A 107 -29.71 -29.80 1.91
C SER A 107 -30.33 -29.70 0.51
N SER A 108 -29.49 -29.47 -0.50
CA SER A 108 -29.76 -30.01 -1.84
C SER A 108 -28.49 -30.61 -2.44
N ASP A 109 -28.46 -31.94 -2.46
CA ASP A 109 -27.47 -32.77 -3.12
C ASP A 109 -27.51 -32.57 -4.64
N LEU A 110 -26.60 -31.74 -5.18
CA LEU A 110 -26.23 -31.81 -6.59
C LEU A 110 -24.71 -31.69 -6.72
N LYS A 111 -24.07 -32.86 -6.87
CA LYS A 111 -22.71 -32.99 -7.40
C LYS A 111 -22.72 -32.57 -8.87
N GLY A 112 -21.98 -31.51 -9.21
CA GLY A 112 -21.84 -31.05 -10.58
C GLY A 112 -20.56 -30.26 -10.77
N ASP A 113 -19.62 -30.89 -11.47
CA ASP A 113 -18.42 -30.36 -12.11
C ASP A 113 -17.32 -29.71 -11.28
N SER A 114 -16.11 -30.05 -11.70
CA SER A 114 -14.82 -29.54 -11.27
C SER A 114 -14.71 -28.05 -11.56
N GLU A 115 -15.33 -27.23 -10.71
CA GLU A 115 -15.09 -25.79 -10.66
C GLU A 115 -13.60 -25.57 -10.39
N ARG A 116 -12.87 -25.19 -11.45
CA ARG A 116 -11.55 -24.57 -11.27
C ARG A 116 -11.75 -23.44 -10.26
N PRO A 117 -10.95 -23.38 -9.18
CA PRO A 117 -11.11 -22.32 -8.19
C PRO A 117 -11.08 -20.98 -8.91
N VAL A 118 -12.14 -20.17 -8.71
CA VAL A 118 -12.22 -18.81 -9.23
C VAL A 118 -10.93 -18.10 -8.84
N ARG A 119 -10.04 -17.89 -9.81
CA ARG A 119 -8.75 -17.29 -9.55
C ARG A 119 -9.02 -15.82 -9.25
N SER A 120 -8.82 -15.39 -8.01
CA SER A 120 -8.98 -14.00 -7.62
C SER A 120 -8.20 -13.09 -8.55
N ASP A 121 -8.83 -12.00 -9.01
CA ASP A 121 -8.22 -11.02 -9.91
C ASP A 121 -7.22 -10.13 -9.13
N TYR A 122 -6.10 -10.75 -8.75
CA TYR A 122 -5.02 -10.09 -8.01
C TYR A 122 -4.41 -8.95 -8.83
N VAL A 123 -4.19 -9.18 -10.13
CA VAL A 123 -3.57 -8.19 -10.99
C VAL A 123 -4.49 -6.98 -11.15
N GLY A 124 -5.77 -7.18 -11.42
CA GLY A 124 -6.73 -6.08 -11.52
C GLY A 124 -6.92 -5.37 -10.17
N TYR A 125 -6.85 -6.07 -9.04
CA TYR A 125 -6.84 -5.42 -7.72
C TYR A 125 -5.67 -4.44 -7.56
N VAL A 126 -4.45 -4.89 -7.87
CA VAL A 126 -3.26 -4.02 -7.82
C VAL A 126 -3.40 -2.83 -8.78
N ARG A 127 -3.93 -3.06 -9.99
CA ARG A 127 -4.16 -1.99 -10.98
C ARG A 127 -5.21 -0.98 -10.51
N ARG A 128 -6.24 -1.42 -9.77
CA ARG A 128 -7.23 -0.53 -9.13
C ARG A 128 -6.60 0.31 -8.02
N LEU A 129 -5.68 -0.25 -7.22
CA LEU A 129 -4.94 0.55 -6.22
C LEU A 129 -4.07 1.62 -6.87
N GLU A 130 -3.34 1.27 -7.94
CA GLU A 130 -2.56 2.26 -8.70
C GLU A 130 -3.47 3.34 -9.29
N LYS A 131 -4.60 2.97 -9.89
CA LYS A 131 -5.58 3.92 -10.43
C LYS A 131 -6.13 4.84 -9.34
N MET A 132 -6.49 4.30 -8.17
CA MET A 132 -6.99 5.07 -7.03
C MET A 132 -5.99 6.13 -6.59
N LEU A 133 -4.72 5.76 -6.44
CA LEU A 133 -3.66 6.69 -6.09
C LEU A 133 -3.43 7.74 -7.19
N ILE A 134 -3.45 7.34 -8.47
CA ILE A 134 -3.32 8.28 -9.60
C ILE A 134 -4.46 9.31 -9.61
N VAL A 135 -5.71 8.86 -9.42
CA VAL A 135 -6.89 9.74 -9.32
C VAL A 135 -6.76 10.69 -8.13
N ALA A 136 -6.31 10.19 -6.97
CA ALA A 136 -6.08 11.04 -5.79
C ALA A 136 -5.02 12.11 -6.05
N MET A 137 -3.89 11.75 -6.68
CA MET A 137 -2.81 12.69 -6.98
C MET A 137 -3.19 13.74 -8.02
N ALA A 138 -4.05 13.37 -8.99
CA ALA A 138 -4.56 14.31 -9.97
C ALA A 138 -5.37 15.45 -9.34
N GLN A 139 -6.05 15.21 -8.20
CA GLN A 139 -6.77 16.25 -7.46
C GLN A 139 -5.84 17.29 -6.81
N PHE A 140 -4.55 16.99 -6.67
CA PHE A 140 -3.50 17.95 -6.26
C PHE A 140 -2.74 18.55 -7.45
N GLY A 141 -3.18 18.29 -8.69
CA GLY A 141 -2.52 18.76 -9.90
C GLY A 141 -1.22 18.00 -10.24
N ILE A 142 -0.97 16.85 -9.61
CA ILE A 142 0.22 16.06 -9.87
C ILE A 142 -0.10 14.97 -10.88
N VAL A 143 0.57 15.05 -12.03
CA VAL A 143 0.50 14.01 -13.06
C VAL A 143 1.35 12.82 -12.61
N THR A 144 0.70 11.71 -12.32
CA THR A 144 1.33 10.44 -11.97
C THR A 144 0.82 9.31 -12.87
N GLY A 145 1.52 8.19 -12.89
CA GLY A 145 1.18 7.05 -13.73
C GLY A 145 1.79 5.73 -13.29
N GLN A 146 1.48 4.70 -14.07
CA GLN A 146 2.05 3.37 -13.93
C GLN A 146 3.37 3.26 -14.72
N ARG A 147 4.20 2.30 -14.35
CA ARG A 147 5.33 1.85 -15.16
C ARG A 147 5.25 0.35 -15.42
N SER A 148 5.44 -0.04 -16.67
CA SER A 148 5.38 -1.45 -17.07
C SER A 148 6.41 -2.26 -16.28
N GLY A 149 6.00 -3.40 -15.74
CA GLY A 149 6.83 -4.28 -14.92
C GLY A 149 7.14 -3.76 -13.50
N LEU A 150 6.75 -2.53 -13.15
CA LEU A 150 7.14 -1.87 -11.92
C LEU A 150 5.94 -1.38 -11.12
N THR A 151 5.45 -2.22 -10.22
CA THR A 151 4.31 -1.93 -9.35
C THR A 151 4.53 -0.68 -8.50
N GLY A 152 3.48 0.15 -8.42
CA GLY A 152 3.46 1.40 -7.67
C GLY A 152 3.00 2.58 -8.53
N VAL A 153 3.01 3.77 -7.94
CA VAL A 153 2.68 5.01 -8.63
C VAL A 153 3.92 5.88 -8.77
N TRP A 154 4.07 6.46 -9.96
CA TRP A 154 5.29 7.07 -10.42
C TRP A 154 5.04 8.46 -10.99
N ILE A 155 5.99 9.37 -10.82
CA ILE A 155 6.12 10.54 -11.68
C ILE A 155 7.04 10.19 -12.85
N GLN A 156 6.66 10.65 -14.04
CA GLN A 156 7.47 10.47 -15.25
C GLN A 156 8.61 11.50 -15.30
N ALA A 157 9.62 11.26 -16.13
CA ALA A 157 10.82 12.10 -16.19
C ALA A 157 10.51 13.58 -16.52
N ASP A 158 9.51 13.85 -17.36
CA ASP A 158 9.06 15.21 -17.70
C ASP A 158 8.44 15.94 -16.50
N VAL A 159 7.69 15.23 -15.65
CA VAL A 159 7.17 15.77 -14.39
C VAL A 159 8.30 15.94 -13.39
N HIS A 160 9.16 14.93 -13.24
CA HIS A 160 10.27 14.95 -12.30
C HIS A 160 11.29 16.05 -12.60
N SER A 161 11.48 16.40 -13.88
CA SER A 161 12.37 17.49 -14.31
C SER A 161 12.04 18.85 -13.69
N ARG A 162 10.77 19.04 -13.29
CA ARG A 162 10.25 20.26 -12.66
C ARG A 162 10.24 20.21 -11.13
N CYS A 163 10.70 19.11 -10.53
CA CYS A 163 10.72 18.96 -9.08
C CYS A 163 11.63 20.04 -8.45
N PRO A 164 11.11 20.92 -7.58
CA PRO A 164 11.88 22.02 -7.03
C PRO A 164 12.96 21.56 -6.06
N ARG A 165 12.75 20.45 -5.33
CA ARG A 165 13.65 19.99 -4.24
C ARG A 165 14.42 18.71 -4.56
N CYS A 166 14.18 18.09 -5.71
CA CYS A 166 14.88 16.87 -6.12
C CYS A 166 16.32 17.15 -6.59
N LYS A 167 17.19 16.15 -6.44
CA LYS A 167 18.59 16.21 -6.89
C LYS A 167 18.69 16.38 -8.42
N PRO A 168 19.57 17.25 -8.95
CA PRO A 168 19.68 17.48 -10.39
C PRO A 168 19.90 16.23 -11.25
N GLU A 169 20.68 15.27 -10.75
CA GLU A 169 20.99 13.99 -11.40
C GLU A 169 19.79 13.05 -11.53
N ASP A 170 18.79 13.22 -10.67
CA ASP A 170 17.60 12.38 -10.59
C ASP A 170 16.45 12.89 -11.46
N LYS A 171 16.44 14.20 -11.73
CA LYS A 171 15.38 14.94 -12.47
C LYS A 171 15.11 14.44 -13.89
N GLN A 172 16.02 13.65 -14.48
CA GLN A 172 15.83 13.06 -15.82
C GLN A 172 15.29 11.63 -15.80
N LYS A 173 15.06 11.05 -14.61
CA LYS A 173 14.56 9.69 -14.45
C LYS A 173 13.12 9.73 -13.93
N PRO A 174 12.27 8.74 -14.27
CA PRO A 174 11.03 8.53 -13.53
C PRO A 174 11.33 8.28 -12.05
N ALA A 175 10.44 8.68 -11.15
CA ALA A 175 10.62 8.47 -9.72
C ALA A 175 9.36 7.89 -9.06
N LYS A 176 9.55 7.02 -8.07
CA LYS A 176 8.46 6.34 -7.37
C LYS A 176 7.91 7.24 -6.27
N LEU A 177 6.60 7.50 -6.32
CA LEU A 177 5.87 8.29 -5.33
C LEU A 177 5.14 7.42 -4.31
N ALA A 178 4.64 6.25 -4.76
CA ALA A 178 3.96 5.31 -3.87
C ALA A 178 4.37 3.86 -4.16
N ALA A 179 4.61 3.10 -3.10
CA ALA A 179 4.82 1.66 -3.15
C ALA A 179 3.49 0.92 -2.97
N ILE A 180 3.35 -0.24 -3.62
CA ILE A 180 2.21 -1.13 -3.42
C ILE A 180 2.75 -2.55 -3.24
N GLY A 181 2.36 -3.19 -2.15
CA GLY A 181 2.72 -4.55 -1.81
C GLY A 181 1.56 -5.19 -1.09
N VAL A 182 0.90 -6.15 -1.74
CA VAL A 182 -0.32 -6.79 -1.23
C VAL A 182 -0.17 -8.30 -1.15
N LYS A 183 -0.91 -8.90 -0.20
CA LYS A 183 -1.13 -10.33 -0.08
C LYS A 183 -2.63 -10.60 -0.20
N VAL A 184 -2.99 -11.79 -0.68
CA VAL A 184 -4.33 -12.35 -0.53
C VAL A 184 -4.18 -13.58 0.33
N ASP A 185 -4.96 -13.67 1.41
CA ASP A 185 -4.92 -14.83 2.29
C ASP A 185 -5.72 -16.02 1.73
N VAL A 186 -5.72 -17.13 2.46
CA VAL A 186 -6.37 -18.38 2.05
C VAL A 186 -7.91 -18.26 1.98
N HIS A 187 -8.49 -17.23 2.61
CA HIS A 187 -9.92 -16.94 2.57
C HIS A 187 -10.29 -15.98 1.44
N GLY A 188 -9.30 -15.47 0.69
CA GLY A 188 -9.51 -14.53 -0.40
C GLY A 188 -9.58 -13.08 0.04
N ILE A 189 -9.16 -12.75 1.27
CA ILE A 189 -9.15 -11.39 1.78
C ILE A 189 -7.78 -10.76 1.53
N THR A 190 -7.76 -9.52 1.04
CA THR A 190 -6.53 -8.75 0.84
C THR A 190 -5.93 -8.30 2.16
N ARG A 191 -4.60 -8.25 2.24
CA ARG A 191 -3.80 -7.71 3.34
C ARG A 191 -2.66 -6.88 2.79
N HIS A 192 -2.04 -6.10 3.66
CA HIS A 192 -1.10 -5.03 3.30
C HIS A 192 -1.78 -4.04 2.35
N GLY A 193 -1.05 -3.36 1.47
CA GLY A 193 -1.66 -2.32 0.65
C GLY A 193 -0.66 -1.42 -0.03
N PHE A 194 -0.79 -0.13 0.24
CA PHE A 194 0.02 0.92 -0.37
C PHE A 194 0.68 1.82 0.67
N ALA A 195 1.75 2.48 0.26
CA ALA A 195 2.46 3.49 1.03
C ALA A 195 2.77 4.69 0.13
N LEU A 196 2.14 5.83 0.41
CA LEU A 196 2.27 7.09 -0.32
C LEU A 196 3.18 8.04 0.46
N ASN A 197 4.25 8.49 -0.18
CA ASN A 197 5.18 9.45 0.43
C ASN A 197 4.59 10.86 0.39
N VAL A 198 4.05 11.34 1.52
CA VAL A 198 3.53 12.70 1.64
C VAL A 198 4.65 13.66 2.01
N ASN A 199 5.17 13.54 3.23
CA ASN A 199 6.30 14.29 3.75
C ASN A 199 7.16 13.44 4.72
N PRO A 200 7.55 12.21 4.35
CA PRO A 200 8.44 11.44 5.20
C PRO A 200 9.85 11.98 5.15
N ASP A 201 10.64 11.69 6.18
CA ASP A 201 12.08 11.91 6.13
C ASP A 201 12.69 10.92 5.11
N MET A 202 13.14 11.48 3.98
CA MET A 202 13.66 10.72 2.86
C MET A 202 15.05 10.12 3.12
N GLU A 203 15.79 10.57 4.15
CA GLU A 203 17.11 10.03 4.49
C GLU A 203 17.04 8.57 4.96
N TYR A 204 15.88 8.11 5.43
CA TYR A 204 15.66 6.72 5.81
C TYR A 204 15.70 5.75 4.62
N TRP A 205 15.61 6.21 3.37
CA TRP A 205 15.84 5.34 2.23
C TRP A 205 17.33 5.01 2.03
N ASP A 206 18.26 5.81 2.56
CA ASP A 206 19.71 5.56 2.44
C ASP A 206 20.17 4.32 3.24
N GLY A 207 19.33 3.84 4.17
CA GLY A 207 19.60 2.64 4.94
C GLY A 207 19.25 1.33 4.24
N ILE A 208 18.66 1.37 3.04
CA ILE A 208 18.21 0.18 2.31
C ILE A 208 18.55 0.22 0.83
N ILE A 209 18.77 -0.97 0.24
CA ILE A 209 18.74 -1.17 -1.21
C ILE A 209 17.37 -1.73 -1.58
N ALA A 210 16.46 -0.90 -2.07
CA ALA A 210 15.18 -1.39 -2.58
C ALA A 210 15.42 -2.19 -3.88
N CYS A 211 15.45 -3.53 -3.80
CA CYS A 211 15.91 -4.36 -4.91
C CYS A 211 15.08 -4.14 -6.19
N GLY A 212 15.78 -3.84 -7.28
CA GLY A 212 15.20 -3.63 -8.61
C GLY A 212 14.77 -2.20 -8.95
N LEU A 213 14.94 -1.23 -8.05
CA LEU A 213 14.74 0.19 -8.35
C LEU A 213 16.09 0.87 -8.56
N SER A 214 16.44 1.09 -9.82
CA SER A 214 17.50 2.04 -10.19
C SER A 214 17.02 3.50 -10.10
N GLU A 215 15.72 3.65 -9.88
CA GLU A 215 14.99 4.90 -9.99
C GLU A 215 14.81 5.58 -8.63
N PRO A 216 14.84 6.92 -8.62
CA PRO A 216 14.64 7.70 -7.40
C PRO A 216 13.29 7.43 -6.74
N VAL A 217 13.25 7.62 -5.42
CA VAL A 217 12.01 7.71 -4.64
C VAL A 217 11.77 9.17 -4.31
N VAL A 218 10.52 9.62 -4.41
CA VAL A 218 10.11 11.01 -4.16
C VAL A 218 8.89 11.05 -3.24
N SER A 219 8.63 12.22 -2.69
CA SER A 219 7.47 12.55 -1.87
C SER A 219 6.68 13.72 -2.45
N LEU A 220 5.47 13.96 -1.92
CA LEU A 220 4.71 15.17 -2.25
C LEU A 220 5.42 16.43 -1.77
N ALA A 221 6.17 16.36 -0.68
CA ALA A 221 6.97 17.47 -0.17
C ALA A 221 8.09 17.88 -1.13
N ASP A 222 8.61 16.95 -1.95
CA ASP A 222 9.59 17.27 -2.98
C ASP A 222 8.95 18.04 -4.14
N LEU A 223 7.69 17.74 -4.45
CA LEU A 223 6.97 18.21 -5.63
C LEU A 223 6.13 19.47 -5.39
N LEU A 224 5.62 19.65 -4.17
CA LEU A 224 4.66 20.70 -3.83
C LEU A 224 5.19 21.63 -2.74
N ASN A 225 4.76 22.89 -2.81
CA ASN A 225 4.94 23.87 -1.74
C ASN A 225 3.75 24.85 -1.77
N PRO A 226 2.89 24.93 -0.73
CA PRO A 226 2.95 24.14 0.50
C PRO A 226 2.65 22.64 0.26
N VAL A 227 3.07 21.80 1.21
CA VAL A 227 2.75 20.37 1.20
C VAL A 227 1.31 20.19 1.68
N PRO A 228 0.46 19.37 1.03
CA PRO A 228 -0.88 19.08 1.52
C PRO A 228 -0.84 18.47 2.93
N SER A 229 -1.87 18.78 3.75
CA SER A 229 -1.98 18.18 5.08
C SER A 229 -2.29 16.68 4.96
N MET A 230 -1.92 15.90 5.99
CA MET A 230 -2.24 14.47 5.99
C MET A 230 -3.76 14.22 5.93
N ASP A 231 -4.56 15.11 6.54
CA ASP A 231 -6.02 15.04 6.47
C ASP A 231 -6.54 15.28 5.05
N ASP A 232 -6.02 16.29 4.34
CA ASP A 232 -6.35 16.51 2.93
C ASP A 232 -6.01 15.27 2.09
N ILE A 233 -4.84 14.67 2.31
CA ILE A 233 -4.44 13.44 1.60
C ILE A 233 -5.44 12.32 1.89
N LYS A 234 -5.76 12.08 3.16
CA LYS A 234 -6.71 11.02 3.56
C LYS A 234 -8.09 11.24 2.92
N GLU A 235 -8.60 12.47 2.87
CA GLU A 235 -9.88 12.78 2.20
C GLU A 235 -9.83 12.51 0.68
N LYS A 236 -8.70 12.82 0.03
CA LYS A 236 -8.52 12.53 -1.40
C LYS A 236 -8.36 11.04 -1.70
N ILE A 237 -7.74 10.29 -0.79
CA ILE A 237 -7.71 8.83 -0.85
C ILE A 237 -9.11 8.25 -0.68
N LYS A 238 -9.88 8.67 0.34
CA LYS A 238 -11.25 8.21 0.58
C LYS A 238 -12.14 8.39 -0.65
N SER A 239 -12.21 9.60 -1.17
CA SER A 239 -13.02 9.93 -2.35
C SER A 239 -12.59 9.12 -3.59
N SER A 240 -11.29 9.03 -3.86
CA SER A 240 -10.77 8.26 -5.01
C SER A 240 -10.98 6.76 -4.86
N PHE A 241 -10.99 6.25 -3.62
CA PHE A 241 -11.27 4.85 -3.34
C PHE A 241 -12.73 4.51 -3.66
N HIS A 242 -13.67 5.36 -3.22
CA HIS A 242 -15.09 5.22 -3.58
C HIS A 242 -15.32 5.22 -5.09
N GLU A 243 -14.68 6.17 -5.81
CA GLU A 243 -14.78 6.27 -7.27
C GLU A 243 -14.23 5.03 -7.98
N VAL A 244 -13.02 4.60 -7.64
CA VAL A 244 -12.31 3.55 -8.40
C VAL A 244 -12.79 2.14 -8.06
N PHE A 245 -13.24 1.91 -6.83
CA PHE A 245 -13.78 0.61 -6.40
C PHE A 245 -15.31 0.52 -6.55
N GLU A 246 -15.96 1.56 -7.10
CA GLU A 246 -17.40 1.61 -7.35
C GLU A 246 -18.23 1.34 -6.09
N LEU A 247 -17.75 1.86 -4.96
CA LEU A 247 -18.37 1.69 -3.65
C LEU A 247 -19.29 2.89 -3.39
N ASN A 248 -20.56 2.75 -3.80
CA ASN A 248 -21.63 3.69 -3.45
C ASN A 248 -22.00 3.62 -1.97
#